data_AF-T1AKF7-F1
#
_entry.id   AF-T1AKF7-F1
#
_cell.length_a   1.000
_cell.length_b   1.000
_cell.length_c   1.000
_cell.angle_alpha   90.00
_cell.angle_beta   90.00
_cell.angle_gamma   90.00
#
_symmetry.space_group_name_H-M   'P 1'
#
loop_
_entity.id
_entity.type
_entity.pdbx_description
1 polymer ?
#
loop_
_entity_poly.entity_id
_entity_poly.type
_entity_poly.pdbx_seq_one_letter_code
_entity_poly.pdbx_strand_id
1 'polypeptide(L)'
;WEHYPFNGYYFLRALYTLLAAHPQIELTTLGACVARGLTPITLPQLVAGSWVHGTLTTWMGDPAKNRAWELLCEAKLAFDATVAAGTLDATERLAAERQLALCESSDWFWWFGDYNPADAVSQFDSLYRRQLSRLYERLGRAPPESLSKPIATGSGDPEHGGVMRRSYAS
;
A
#
# COMPACT_ATOMS: atom_id res chain seq x y z
N TRP A 1 12.68 5.66 -11.57
CA TRP A 1 13.58 6.13 -12.64
C TRP A 1 13.72 7.64 -12.70
N GLU A 2 12.94 8.40 -11.92
CA GLU A 2 12.97 9.86 -11.87
C GLU A 2 14.33 10.48 -11.49
N HIS A 3 15.19 9.74 -10.79
CA HIS A 3 16.56 10.16 -10.50
C HIS A 3 17.57 9.88 -11.65
N TYR A 4 17.15 9.24 -12.74
CA TYR A 4 17.98 9.04 -13.93
C TYR A 4 17.68 10.11 -14.98
N PRO A 5 18.68 10.54 -15.78
CA PRO A 5 18.45 11.45 -16.90
C PRO A 5 17.31 10.99 -17.79
N PHE A 6 16.41 11.91 -18.13
CA PHE A 6 15.22 11.65 -18.95
C PHE A 6 14.34 10.50 -18.41
N ASN A 7 14.24 10.38 -17.08
CA ASN A 7 13.49 9.31 -16.41
C ASN A 7 13.91 7.89 -16.87
N GLY A 8 15.18 7.71 -17.22
CA GLY A 8 15.71 6.44 -17.71
C GLY A 8 15.31 6.07 -19.14
N TYR A 9 14.64 6.97 -19.89
CA TYR A 9 14.10 6.70 -21.22
C TYR A 9 15.13 6.09 -22.18
N TYR A 10 16.30 6.73 -22.33
CA TYR A 10 17.32 6.28 -23.28
C TYR A 10 17.91 4.92 -22.88
N PHE A 11 18.11 4.70 -21.59
CA PHE A 11 18.57 3.42 -21.06
C PHE A 11 17.57 2.30 -21.35
N LEU A 12 16.31 2.49 -20.97
CA LEU A 12 15.26 1.49 -21.16
C LEU A 12 15.05 1.18 -22.64
N ARG A 13 15.02 2.22 -23.49
CA ARG A 13 14.89 2.03 -24.94
C ARG A 13 16.03 1.22 -25.53
N ALA A 14 17.28 1.53 -25.16
CA ALA A 14 18.45 0.79 -25.63
C ALA A 14 18.42 -0.66 -25.15
N LEU A 15 18.14 -0.88 -23.85
CA LEU A 15 18.04 -2.21 -23.25
C LEU A 15 17.00 -3.07 -23.97
N TYR A 16 15.77 -2.58 -24.12
CA TYR A 16 14.70 -3.35 -24.78
C TYR A 16 14.98 -3.58 -26.28
N THR A 17 15.64 -2.64 -26.96
CA THR A 17 16.04 -2.82 -28.38
C THR A 17 17.04 -3.96 -28.52
N LEU A 18 18.07 -3.99 -27.66
CA LEU A 18 19.08 -5.05 -27.67
C LEU A 18 18.47 -6.41 -27.30
N LEU A 19 17.61 -6.46 -26.28
CA LEU A 19 16.93 -7.69 -25.87
C LEU A 19 16.00 -8.22 -26.97
N ALA A 20 15.27 -7.35 -27.66
CA ALA A 20 14.37 -7.74 -28.75
C ALA A 20 15.11 -8.33 -29.96
N ALA A 21 16.35 -7.91 -30.21
CA ALA A 21 17.19 -8.42 -31.29
C ALA A 21 18.07 -9.61 -30.88
N HIS A 22 18.05 -10.01 -29.60
CA HIS A 22 18.97 -11.01 -29.09
C HIS A 22 18.53 -12.42 -29.53
N PRO A 23 19.40 -13.22 -30.17
CA PRO A 23 18.99 -14.50 -30.79
C PRO A 23 18.59 -15.60 -29.79
N GLN A 24 18.93 -15.43 -28.51
CA GLN A 24 18.66 -16.43 -27.45
C GLN A 24 17.68 -15.93 -26.37
N ILE A 25 17.22 -14.69 -26.45
CA ILE A 25 16.32 -14.12 -25.44
C ILE A 25 15.05 -13.68 -26.17
N GLU A 26 13.91 -14.12 -25.65
CA GLU A 26 12.61 -13.71 -26.15
C GLU A 26 11.94 -12.78 -25.14
N LEU A 27 11.58 -11.57 -25.59
CA LEU A 27 10.74 -10.68 -24.80
C LEU A 27 9.28 -11.13 -24.88
N THR A 28 8.65 -11.32 -23.72
CA THR A 28 7.28 -11.80 -23.62
C THR A 28 6.64 -11.25 -22.35
N THR A 29 5.31 -11.37 -22.23
CA THR A 29 4.56 -11.01 -21.03
C THR A 29 4.31 -12.24 -20.16
N LEU A 30 4.01 -12.05 -18.87
CA LEU A 30 3.61 -13.14 -17.99
C LEU A 30 2.38 -13.90 -18.52
N GLY A 31 1.40 -13.19 -19.07
CA GLY A 31 0.20 -13.80 -19.66
C GLY A 31 0.53 -14.69 -20.86
N ALA A 32 1.41 -14.23 -21.76
CA ALA A 32 1.87 -15.02 -22.89
C ALA A 32 2.73 -16.23 -22.45
N CYS A 33 3.55 -16.09 -21.41
CA CYS A 33 4.28 -17.23 -20.82
C CYS A 33 3.31 -18.30 -20.28
N VAL A 34 2.30 -17.90 -19.53
CA VAL A 34 1.31 -18.85 -18.96
C VAL A 34 0.51 -19.54 -20.07
N ALA A 35 0.14 -18.82 -21.12
CA ALA A 35 -0.61 -19.36 -22.26
C ALA A 35 0.16 -20.43 -23.07
N ARG A 36 1.50 -20.53 -22.92
CA ARG A 36 2.33 -21.54 -23.59
C ARG A 36 2.25 -22.94 -22.98
N GLY A 37 1.49 -23.12 -21.90
CA GLY A 37 1.35 -24.43 -21.24
C GLY A 37 2.65 -24.90 -20.59
N LEU A 38 3.45 -23.97 -20.05
CA LEU A 38 4.66 -24.29 -19.29
C LEU A 38 4.29 -25.13 -18.06
N THR A 39 5.04 -26.20 -17.79
CA THR A 39 4.89 -27.00 -16.57
C THR A 39 5.45 -26.21 -15.38
N PRO A 40 4.62 -25.76 -14.42
CA PRO A 40 5.11 -25.01 -13.27
C PRO A 40 5.93 -25.92 -12.35
N ILE A 41 7.00 -25.36 -11.77
CA ILE A 41 7.70 -26.01 -10.66
C ILE A 41 6.90 -25.75 -9.38
N THR A 42 6.69 -26.80 -8.58
CA THR A 42 5.99 -26.67 -7.30
C THR A 42 6.89 -26.04 -6.26
N LEU A 43 6.46 -24.91 -5.69
CA LEU A 43 7.04 -24.36 -4.47
C LEU A 43 6.31 -25.00 -3.27
N PRO A 44 6.96 -25.86 -2.47
CA PRO A 44 6.27 -26.63 -1.43
C PRO A 44 5.73 -25.76 -0.29
N GLN A 45 6.37 -24.62 -0.03
CA GLN A 45 5.95 -23.69 1.00
C GLN A 45 6.33 -22.26 0.61
N LEU A 46 5.41 -21.33 0.83
CA LEU A 46 5.67 -19.89 0.80
C LEU A 46 5.57 -19.34 2.23
N VAL A 47 6.56 -18.56 2.65
CA VAL A 47 6.57 -17.89 3.95
C VAL A 47 6.05 -16.46 3.81
N ALA A 48 5.41 -15.94 4.86
CA ALA A 48 4.96 -14.56 4.88
C ALA A 48 6.17 -13.62 4.91
N GLY A 49 6.14 -12.61 4.05
CA GLY A 49 7.21 -11.62 3.94
C GLY A 49 6.90 -10.64 2.82
N SER A 50 7.84 -9.72 2.61
CA SER A 50 7.79 -8.79 1.49
C SER A 50 9.17 -8.67 0.85
N TRP A 51 9.20 -8.11 -0.35
CA TRP A 51 10.45 -7.73 -1.00
C TRP A 51 11.29 -6.69 -0.22
N VAL A 52 10.69 -6.00 0.77
CA VAL A 52 11.40 -5.10 1.67
C VAL A 52 11.84 -5.89 2.90
N HIS A 53 13.14 -6.17 3.02
CA HIS A 53 13.78 -6.88 4.14
C HIS A 53 13.24 -8.29 4.43
N GLY A 54 12.46 -8.90 3.54
CA GLY A 54 11.88 -10.24 3.77
C GLY A 54 10.82 -10.29 4.86
N THR A 55 10.38 -9.15 5.41
CA THR A 55 9.42 -9.08 6.53
C THR A 55 8.27 -8.12 6.22
N LEU A 56 7.28 -8.05 7.12
CA LEU A 56 6.17 -7.09 7.04
C LEU A 56 6.40 -5.82 7.87
N THR A 57 7.59 -5.65 8.47
CA THR A 57 7.91 -4.55 9.40
C THR A 57 7.77 -3.15 8.79
N THR A 58 7.81 -3.06 7.46
CA THR A 58 7.51 -1.83 6.71
C THR A 58 6.07 -1.33 6.92
N TRP A 59 5.11 -2.21 7.22
CA TRP A 59 3.69 -1.86 7.38
C TRP A 59 3.09 -2.23 8.75
N MET A 60 3.83 -2.90 9.63
CA MET A 60 3.35 -3.27 10.97
C MET A 60 4.47 -3.40 12.00
N GLY A 61 4.11 -3.47 13.29
CA GLY A 61 5.04 -3.70 14.40
C GLY A 61 5.47 -2.43 15.13
N ASP A 62 5.51 -1.29 14.44
CA ASP A 62 5.66 0.03 15.07
C ASP A 62 4.36 0.45 15.79
N PRO A 63 4.41 1.10 16.98
CA PRO A 63 3.23 1.50 17.73
C PRO A 63 2.24 2.37 16.94
N ALA A 64 2.71 3.32 16.12
CA ALA A 64 1.84 4.16 15.31
C ALA A 64 1.20 3.36 14.17
N LYS A 65 1.96 2.47 13.53
CA LYS A 65 1.43 1.54 12.51
C LYS A 65 0.36 0.61 13.10
N ASN A 66 0.61 0.05 14.28
CA ASN A 66 -0.35 -0.83 14.97
C ASN A 66 -1.62 -0.06 15.33
N ARG A 67 -1.49 1.18 15.81
CA ARG A 67 -2.66 2.03 16.09
C ARG A 67 -3.46 2.35 14.83
N ALA A 68 -2.81 2.58 13.69
CA ALA A 68 -3.49 2.76 12.42
C ALA A 68 -4.25 1.50 11.99
N TRP A 69 -3.70 0.30 12.23
CA TRP A 69 -4.37 -0.98 11.95
C TRP A 69 -5.60 -1.18 12.84
N GLU A 70 -5.51 -0.86 14.13
CA GLU A 70 -6.66 -0.92 15.04
C GLU A 70 -7.82 -0.06 14.52
N LEU A 71 -7.54 1.18 14.11
CA LEU A 71 -8.55 2.08 13.55
C LEU A 71 -9.16 1.56 12.25
N LEU A 72 -8.37 0.92 11.38
CA LEU A 72 -8.87 0.29 10.15
C LEU A 72 -9.78 -0.90 10.46
N CYS A 73 -9.36 -1.76 11.40
CA CYS A 73 -10.15 -2.90 11.85
C CYS A 73 -11.49 -2.45 12.46
N GLU A 74 -11.50 -1.42 13.30
CA GLU A 74 -12.72 -0.83 13.86
C GLU A 74 -13.66 -0.33 12.75
N ALA A 75 -13.12 0.37 11.74
CA ALA A 75 -13.89 0.88 10.62
C ALA A 75 -14.44 -0.23 9.73
N LYS A 76 -13.63 -1.28 9.48
CA LYS A 76 -14.05 -2.46 8.71
C LYS A 76 -15.15 -3.25 9.43
N LEU A 77 -15.06 -3.42 10.74
CA LEU A 77 -16.12 -4.05 11.53
C LEU A 77 -17.43 -3.25 11.46
N ALA A 78 -17.35 -1.91 11.49
CA ALA A 78 -18.51 -1.06 11.29
C ALA A 78 -19.11 -1.19 9.88
N PHE A 79 -18.27 -1.29 8.86
CA PHE A 79 -18.67 -1.56 7.47
C PHE A 79 -19.40 -2.91 7.38
N ASP A 80 -18.77 -3.99 7.84
CA ASP A 80 -19.29 -5.36 7.74
C ASP A 80 -20.65 -5.48 8.47
N ALA A 81 -20.77 -4.88 9.65
CA ALA A 81 -22.03 -4.84 10.41
C ALA A 81 -23.15 -4.08 9.66
N THR A 82 -22.81 -3.00 8.96
CA THR A 82 -23.79 -2.18 8.22
C THR A 82 -24.24 -2.90 6.95
N VAL A 83 -23.33 -3.57 6.23
CA VAL A 83 -23.67 -4.41 5.08
C VAL A 83 -24.54 -5.58 5.51
N ALA A 84 -24.22 -6.25 6.61
CA ALA A 84 -25.01 -7.36 7.14
C ALA A 84 -26.42 -6.93 7.57
N ALA A 85 -26.58 -5.70 8.08
CA ALA A 85 -27.88 -5.14 8.43
C ALA A 85 -28.75 -4.79 7.21
N GLY A 86 -28.18 -4.74 6.00
CA GLY A 86 -28.91 -4.44 4.77
C GLY A 86 -29.44 -3.00 4.72
N THR A 87 -28.82 -2.08 5.44
CA THR A 87 -29.29 -0.69 5.56
C THR A 87 -28.82 0.23 4.42
N LEU A 88 -27.94 -0.27 3.56
CA LEU A 88 -27.41 0.45 2.40
C LEU A 88 -28.04 -0.10 1.13
N ASP A 89 -28.43 0.78 0.21
CA ASP A 89 -28.77 0.37 -1.14
C ASP A 89 -27.53 -0.05 -1.95
N ALA A 90 -27.73 -0.52 -3.18
CA ALA A 90 -26.63 -0.99 -4.03
C ALA A 90 -25.60 0.09 -4.38
N THR A 91 -26.03 1.35 -4.52
CA THR A 91 -25.17 2.48 -4.86
C THR A 91 -24.38 2.94 -3.64
N GLU A 92 -25.04 3.04 -2.49
CA GLU A 92 -24.44 3.38 -1.20
C GLU A 92 -23.40 2.33 -0.79
N ARG A 93 -23.74 1.04 -0.96
CA ARG A 93 -22.82 -0.06 -0.70
C ARG A 93 -21.57 0.03 -1.58
N LEU A 94 -21.73 0.24 -2.89
CA LEU A 94 -20.59 0.38 -3.79
C LEU A 94 -19.71 1.60 -3.43
N ALA A 95 -20.33 2.70 -3.01
CA ALA A 95 -19.59 3.88 -2.54
C ALA A 95 -18.82 3.60 -1.24
N ALA A 96 -19.42 2.87 -0.30
CA ALA A 96 -18.78 2.46 0.94
C ALA A 96 -17.62 1.46 0.68
N GLU A 97 -17.79 0.50 -0.23
CA GLU A 97 -16.74 -0.44 -0.65
C GLU A 97 -15.53 0.29 -1.25
N ARG A 98 -15.78 1.27 -2.13
CA ARG A 98 -14.72 2.12 -2.68
C ARG A 98 -14.01 2.93 -1.60
N GLN A 99 -14.77 3.48 -0.64
CA GLN A 99 -14.20 4.24 0.46
C GLN A 99 -13.35 3.35 1.39
N LEU A 100 -13.81 2.12 1.67
CA LEU A 100 -13.02 1.14 2.43
C LEU A 100 -11.73 0.79 1.70
N ALA A 101 -11.77 0.56 0.38
CA ALA A 101 -10.57 0.30 -0.42
C ALA A 101 -9.54 1.43 -0.36
N LEU A 102 -9.98 2.70 -0.26
CA LEU A 102 -9.08 3.83 -0.02
C LEU A 102 -8.44 3.76 1.38
N CYS A 103 -9.21 3.36 2.40
CA CYS A 103 -8.70 3.20 3.77
C CYS A 103 -7.71 2.04 3.89
N GLU A 104 -7.86 0.99 3.08
CA GLU A 104 -7.01 -0.22 3.09
C GLU A 104 -5.68 -0.05 2.32
N SER A 105 -5.38 1.15 1.78
CA SER A 105 -4.13 1.39 1.08
C SER A 105 -2.91 1.17 1.99
N SER A 106 -1.95 0.38 1.52
CA SER A 106 -0.70 0.13 2.26
C SER A 106 0.16 1.39 2.41
N ASP A 107 -0.04 2.40 1.56
CA ASP A 107 0.69 3.67 1.62
C ASP A 107 0.54 4.34 2.99
N TRP A 108 -0.64 4.28 3.63
CA TRP A 108 -0.83 4.87 4.96
C TRP A 108 0.19 4.33 5.97
N PHE A 109 0.37 3.02 5.96
CA PHE A 109 1.27 2.29 6.86
C PHE A 109 2.74 2.47 6.52
N TRP A 110 3.06 2.88 5.29
CA TRP A 110 4.42 3.26 4.91
C TRP A 110 4.87 4.54 5.61
N TRP A 111 3.95 5.51 5.75
CA TRP A 111 4.21 6.83 6.31
C TRP A 111 4.31 6.84 7.84
N PHE A 112 3.51 6.02 8.54
CA PHE A 112 3.56 5.96 10.01
C PHE A 112 4.87 5.37 10.52
N GLY A 113 5.49 6.02 11.51
CA GLY A 113 6.73 5.58 12.14
C GLY A 113 7.74 6.72 12.33
N ASP A 114 8.91 6.37 12.84
CA ASP A 114 9.95 7.29 13.32
C ASP A 114 10.93 7.77 12.24
N TYR A 115 10.90 7.18 11.04
CA TYR A 115 11.90 7.44 10.00
C TYR A 115 11.46 8.42 8.90
N ASN A 116 10.17 8.74 8.77
CA ASN A 116 9.68 9.65 7.72
C ASN A 116 9.72 11.13 8.15
N PRO A 117 9.75 12.08 7.19
CA PRO A 117 9.78 13.51 7.53
C PRO A 117 8.50 13.93 8.23
N ALA A 118 8.61 14.70 9.31
CA ALA A 118 7.46 15.08 10.17
C ALA A 118 6.30 15.72 9.39
N ASP A 119 6.59 16.62 8.45
CA ASP A 119 5.57 17.28 7.63
C ASP A 119 4.79 16.30 6.74
N ALA A 120 5.49 15.31 6.17
CA ALA A 120 4.84 14.27 5.37
C ALA A 120 3.98 13.37 6.27
N VAL A 121 4.52 12.92 7.40
CA VAL A 121 3.80 12.08 8.37
C VAL A 121 2.52 12.77 8.83
N SER A 122 2.59 14.05 9.21
CA SER A 122 1.42 14.81 9.66
C SER A 122 0.34 14.95 8.57
N GLN A 123 0.74 15.16 7.31
CA GLN A 123 -0.19 15.23 6.19
C GLN A 123 -0.88 13.88 5.94
N PHE A 124 -0.11 12.80 5.84
CA PHE A 124 -0.65 11.46 5.61
C PHE A 124 -1.51 10.97 6.79
N ASP A 125 -1.14 11.31 8.02
CA ASP A 125 -1.94 11.06 9.23
C ASP A 125 -3.33 11.73 9.13
N SER A 126 -3.35 13.03 8.85
CA SER A 126 -4.60 13.80 8.73
C SER A 126 -5.47 13.29 7.58
N LEU A 127 -4.85 12.94 6.45
CA LEU A 127 -5.56 12.38 5.30
C LEU A 127 -6.14 11.00 5.62
N TYR A 128 -5.36 10.11 6.24
CA TYR A 128 -5.81 8.77 6.60
C TYR A 128 -7.01 8.81 7.55
N ARG A 129 -6.91 9.58 8.64
CA ARG A 129 -8.03 9.75 9.59
C ARG A 129 -9.27 10.33 8.90
N ARG A 130 -9.10 11.25 7.95
CA ARG A 130 -10.21 11.78 7.14
C ARG A 130 -10.86 10.69 6.28
N GLN A 131 -10.09 9.81 5.64
CA GLN A 131 -10.66 8.71 4.85
C GLN A 131 -11.48 7.76 5.73
N LEU A 132 -10.98 7.43 6.92
CA LEU A 132 -11.72 6.62 7.90
C LEU A 132 -13.01 7.32 8.34
N SER A 133 -12.95 8.62 8.68
CA SER A 133 -14.15 9.38 9.03
C SER A 133 -15.18 9.42 7.90
N ARG A 134 -14.74 9.59 6.65
CA ARG A 134 -15.62 9.53 5.47
C ARG A 134 -16.27 8.15 5.32
N LEU A 135 -15.57 7.06 5.65
CA LEU A 135 -16.17 5.74 5.67
C LEU A 135 -17.32 5.67 6.69
N TYR A 136 -17.10 6.10 7.93
CA TYR A 136 -18.17 6.13 8.95
C TYR A 136 -19.37 6.96 8.49
N GLU A 137 -19.15 8.15 7.92
CA GLU A 137 -20.22 8.98 7.37
C GLU A 137 -21.02 8.27 6.27
N ARG A 138 -20.34 7.56 5.36
CA ARG A 138 -20.98 6.75 4.30
C ARG A 138 -21.80 5.59 4.86
N LEU A 139 -21.44 5.08 6.02
CA LEU A 139 -22.16 4.05 6.74
C LEU A 139 -23.32 4.61 7.58
N GLY A 140 -23.54 5.93 7.58
CA GLY A 140 -24.54 6.59 8.42
C GLY A 140 -24.18 6.57 9.91
N ARG A 141 -22.89 6.43 10.25
CA ARG A 141 -22.38 6.34 11.63
C ARG A 141 -21.54 7.57 11.97
N ALA A 142 -21.57 7.96 13.25
CA ALA A 142 -20.66 8.99 13.74
C ALA A 142 -19.22 8.44 13.78
N PRO A 143 -18.22 9.16 13.24
CA PRO A 143 -16.82 8.79 13.40
C PRO A 143 -16.43 8.77 14.89
N PRO A 144 -15.65 7.77 15.36
CA PRO A 144 -15.23 7.72 16.74
C PRO A 144 -14.27 8.86 17.09
N GLU A 145 -14.30 9.32 18.35
CA GLU A 145 -13.44 10.43 18.84
C GLU A 145 -11.94 10.13 18.65
N SER A 146 -11.56 8.86 18.63
CA SER A 146 -10.19 8.41 18.36
C SER A 146 -9.63 8.96 17.04
N LEU A 147 -10.47 9.19 16.02
CA LEU A 147 -10.06 9.76 14.73
C LEU A 147 -9.79 11.27 14.78
N SER A 148 -10.10 11.94 15.88
CA SER A 148 -9.71 13.35 16.10
C SER A 148 -8.26 13.50 16.60
N LYS A 149 -7.66 12.41 17.10
CA LYS A 149 -6.33 12.41 17.71
C LYS A 149 -5.30 11.98 16.66
N PRO A 150 -4.18 12.71 16.48
CA PRO A 150 -3.08 12.26 15.62
C PRO A 150 -2.57 10.89 16.05
N ILE A 151 -2.23 10.06 15.08
CA ILE A 151 -1.59 8.74 15.25
C ILE A 151 -0.08 8.91 15.37
N ALA A 152 0.52 9.78 14.54
CA ALA A 152 1.96 10.04 14.54
C ALA A 152 2.28 11.51 14.24
N THR A 153 3.38 12.00 14.79
CA THR A 153 3.91 13.35 14.51
C THR A 153 5.16 13.33 13.61
N GLY A 154 5.77 12.16 13.42
CA GLY A 154 7.05 11.98 12.70
C GLY A 154 8.25 12.58 13.45
N SER A 155 9.44 12.03 13.20
CA SER A 155 10.68 12.48 13.87
C SER A 155 11.96 12.24 13.06
N GLY A 156 11.85 11.78 11.81
CA GLY A 156 13.00 11.33 11.02
C GLY A 156 13.48 12.35 9.98
N ASP A 157 14.74 12.20 9.55
CA ASP A 157 15.34 12.87 8.38
C ASP A 157 15.80 11.79 7.37
N PRO A 158 14.88 11.17 6.61
CA PRO A 158 15.23 10.05 5.74
C PRO A 158 15.95 10.52 4.47
N GLU A 159 16.94 9.74 4.05
CA GLU A 159 17.49 9.87 2.70
C GLU A 159 16.35 9.77 1.65
N HIS A 160 16.31 10.71 0.71
CA HIS A 160 15.35 10.76 -0.40
C HIS A 160 13.86 10.88 0.01
N GLY A 161 13.55 11.56 1.11
CA GLY A 161 12.17 11.98 1.43
C GLY A 161 11.21 10.84 1.78
N GLY A 162 11.74 9.68 2.18
CA GLY A 162 10.95 8.52 2.65
C GLY A 162 10.44 7.59 1.55
N VAL A 163 10.80 7.80 0.28
CA VAL A 163 10.18 7.09 -0.86
C VAL A 163 10.73 5.67 -1.09
N MET A 164 11.97 5.36 -0.68
CA MET A 164 12.53 4.00 -0.73
C MET A 164 13.55 3.75 0.38
N ARG A 165 13.35 2.67 1.15
CA ARG A 165 14.37 2.15 2.07
C ARG A 165 15.32 1.23 1.30
N ARG A 166 16.62 1.51 1.30
CA ARG A 166 17.62 0.59 0.75
C ARG A 166 17.65 -0.68 1.60
N SER A 167 17.56 -1.83 0.94
CA SER A 167 17.96 -3.11 1.53
C SER A 167 19.47 -3.07 1.73
N TYR A 168 19.94 -3.12 2.97
CA TYR A 168 21.35 -3.41 3.22
C TYR A 168 21.51 -4.93 3.10
N ALA A 169 22.25 -5.38 2.08
CA ALA A 169 22.74 -6.74 2.06
C ALA A 169 23.85 -6.82 3.11
N SER A 170 23.60 -7.55 4.20
CA SER A 170 24.63 -8.03 5.12
C SER A 170 25.32 -9.25 4.54
#